data_AF-A0A3A1XZ11-F1
#
_entry.id   AF-A0A3A1XZ11-F1
#
_cell.length_a   1.000
_cell.length_b   1.000
_cell.length_c   1.000
_cell.angle_alpha   90.00
_cell.angle_beta   90.00
_cell.angle_gamma   90.00
#
_symmetry.space_group_name_H-M   'P 1'
#
loop_
_entity.id
_entity.type
_entity.pdbx_description
1 polymer ?
#
loop_
_entity_poly.entity_id
_entity_poly.type
_entity_poly.pdbx_seq_one_letter_code
_entity_poly.pdbx_strand_id
1 'polypeptide(L)' 'MNKALINIDYTNDFVASDGSLTVGEPAQKLEKRITEISQEFLD' A
#
# COMPACT_ATOMS: atom_id res chain seq x y z
N MET A 1 10.46 20.39 10.31
CA MET A 1 9.25 19.69 10.79
C MET A 1 9.52 18.20 10.72
N ASN A 2 9.16 17.45 11.76
CA ASN A 2 9.24 16.00 11.71
C ASN A 2 8.06 15.46 10.92
N LYS A 3 8.29 14.44 10.09
CA LYS A 3 7.25 13.74 9.32
C LYS A 3 7.18 12.29 9.79
N ALA A 4 6.06 11.64 9.52
CA ALA A 4 5.83 10.22 9.71
C ALA A 4 5.09 9.68 8.48
N LEU A 5 5.38 8.44 8.08
CA LEU A 5 4.60 7.69 7.09
C LEU A 5 3.83 6.59 7.83
N ILE A 6 2.53 6.49 7.55
CA ILE A 6 1.68 5.43 8.08
C ILE A 6 1.24 4.57 6.89
N ASN A 7 1.64 3.29 6.91
CA ASN A 7 1.13 2.29 5.97
C ASN A 7 -0.10 1.63 6.59
N ILE A 8 -1.27 1.84 5.98
CA ILE A 8 -2.56 1.43 6.55
C ILE A 8 -3.11 0.28 5.71
N ASP A 9 -3.22 -0.90 6.33
CA ASP A 9 -3.96 -2.07 5.82
C ASP A 9 -3.68 -2.46 4.36
N TYR A 10 -2.49 -2.20 3.84
CA TYR A 10 -2.08 -2.63 2.50
C TYR A 10 -1.61 -4.09 2.50
N THR A 11 -2.52 -5.00 2.86
CA THR A 11 -2.29 -6.44 2.98
C THR A 11 -2.91 -7.22 1.83
N ASN A 12 -2.56 -8.50 1.69
CA ASN A 12 -3.14 -9.37 0.64
C ASN A 12 -4.67 -9.49 0.77
N ASP A 13 -5.22 -9.56 1.99
CA ASP A 13 -6.67 -9.69 2.18
C ASP A 13 -7.47 -8.51 1.61
N PHE A 14 -6.85 -7.33 1.53
CA PHE A 14 -7.45 -6.11 0.99
C PHE A 14 -7.04 -5.81 -0.47
N VAL A 15 -5.95 -6.40 -0.98
CA VAL A 15 -5.36 -6.01 -2.28
C VAL A 15 -5.33 -7.15 -3.29
N ALA A 16 -4.99 -8.37 -2.89
CA ALA A 16 -4.84 -9.50 -3.81
C ALA A 16 -6.18 -9.86 -4.46
N SER A 17 -6.17 -10.34 -5.71
CA SER A 17 -7.41 -10.64 -6.45
C SER A 17 -8.27 -11.72 -5.77
N ASP A 18 -7.66 -12.57 -4.94
CA ASP A 18 -8.27 -13.63 -4.15
C ASP A 18 -8.35 -13.31 -2.64
N GLY A 19 -8.07 -12.06 -2.25
CA GLY A 19 -8.15 -11.61 -0.86
C GLY A 19 -9.57 -11.68 -0.30
N SER A 20 -9.70 -12.05 0.99
CA SER A 20 -11.00 -12.28 1.63
C SER A 20 -11.92 -11.06 1.69
N LEU A 21 -11.36 -9.85 1.59
CA LEU A 21 -12.07 -8.57 1.59
C LEU A 21 -11.45 -7.61 0.55
N THR A 22 -11.15 -8.15 -0.62
CA THR A 22 -10.34 -7.45 -1.61
C THR A 22 -11.03 -6.23 -2.24
N VAL A 23 -10.26 -5.16 -2.38
CA VAL A 23 -10.57 -4.00 -3.22
C VAL A 23 -10.19 -4.27 -4.68
N GLY A 24 -9.23 -5.18 -4.93
CA GLY A 24 -8.81 -5.63 -6.26
C GLY A 24 -8.01 -4.59 -7.05
N GLU A 25 -8.26 -4.52 -8.36
CA GLU A 25 -7.52 -3.72 -9.34
C GLU A 25 -7.29 -2.24 -8.91
N PRO A 26 -8.25 -1.51 -8.31
CA PRO A 26 -8.02 -0.16 -7.81
C PRO A 26 -6.88 -0.07 -6.78
N ALA A 27 -6.79 -1.02 -5.84
CA ALA A 27 -5.73 -1.04 -4.84
C ALA A 27 -4.40 -1.52 -5.43
N GLN A 28 -4.43 -2.51 -6.32
CA GLN A 28 -3.24 -3.04 -7.01
C GLN A 28 -2.54 -1.96 -7.85
N LYS A 29 -3.30 -1.07 -8.51
CA LYS A 29 -2.75 0.07 -9.27
C LYS A 29 -1.90 1.03 -8.43
N LEU A 30 -2.05 1.02 -7.10
CA LEU A 30 -1.30 1.88 -6.18
C LEU A 30 0.02 1.25 -5.69
N GLU A 31 0.27 -0.04 -5.94
CA GLU A 31 1.38 -0.81 -5.37
C GLU A 31 2.73 -0.11 -5.61
N LYS A 32 2.97 0.29 -6.87
CA LYS A 32 4.20 0.99 -7.26
C LYS A 32 4.40 2.27 -6.44
N ARG A 33 3.38 3.12 -6.35
CA ARG A 33 3.49 4.40 -5.65
C ARG A 33 3.64 4.22 -4.14
N ILE A 34 2.92 3.28 -3.54
CA ILE A 34 3.04 2.98 -2.09
C ILE A 34 4.45 2.49 -1.76
N THR A 35 5.00 1.62 -2.61
CA THR A 35 6.38 1.11 -2.45
C THR A 35 7.41 2.24 -2.60
N GLU A 36 7.27 3.09 -3.63
CA GLU A 36 8.15 4.24 -3.85
C GLU A 36 8.14 5.21 -2.65
N ILE A 37 6.97 5.63 -2.16
CA ILE A 37 6.88 6.54 -0.99
C ILE A 37 7.48 5.87 0.26
N SER A 38 7.25 4.57 0.44
CA SER A 38 7.75 3.85 1.59
C SER A 38 9.28 3.81 1.61
N GLN A 39 9.91 3.61 0.45
CA GLN A 39 11.36 3.68 0.31
C GLN A 39 11.89 5.10 0.48
N GLU A 40 11.27 6.08 -0.20
CA GLU A 40 11.62 7.51 -0.09
C GLU A 40 11.57 8.02 1.36
N PHE A 41 10.75 7.43 2.21
CA PHE A 41 10.61 7.82 3.61
C PHE A 41 11.70 7.24 4.53
N LEU A 42 12.37 6.15 4.11
CA LEU A 42 13.45 5.51 4.86
C LEU A 42 14.83 6.09 4.55
N ASP A 43 14.98 6.67 3.35
CA ASP A 43 16.22 7.33 2.87
C ASP A 43 16.35 8.76 3.43
#